data_AF-A0A8I3APH4-F1
#
_entry.id   AF-A0A8I3APH4-F1
#
_cell.length_a   1.000
_cell.length_b   1.000
_cell.length_c   1.000
_cell.angle_alpha   90.00
_cell.angle_beta   90.00
_cell.angle_gamma   90.00
#
_symmetry.space_group_name_H-M   'P 1'
#
loop_
_entity.id
_entity.type
_entity.pdbx_description
1 polymer ?
#
loop_
_entity_poly.entity_id
_entity_poly.type
_entity_poly.pdbx_seq_one_letter_code
_entity_poly.pdbx_strand_id
1 'polypeptide(L)'
;MYVEYSGSLEQDEVGAYIYRLHLSIDHALAVSYRRDQYSGNAKFVARVTLVKGIPFYGFHVGYKFFLKIYMFNPIVMTRLADLFQQGVIMKRKFQPYEAHLQYLLQFMTDFNLYGCGFLDASTVHFRAPVPRYTEEGNSLQLWHDQSISPGSILDDFYLPRVSRCAIEVDICVQDITNRKIIKERLLHHDFVERVKPLRSDLKLVNSMAGLWKDETRRRKLRMTNAQPGSSPFPAEVLVSMSANVRQTGLPGWIHEEEYREDLERLIDAERDQDDQSQPGFDTFVEQHPLANSVKTALQSVEDLFPANLMPALGLATEIIAPDQNPASSIDVDEQKIIDKDLLDANDFPNDCDEDWLRDINFSTAAAKEGKDLVLGNEVFCGRRHP
;
A
#
# COMPACT_ATOMS: atom_id res chain seq x y z
N MET A 1 -7.92 -2.12 -3.02
CA MET A 1 -9.40 -1.90 -3.04
C MET A 1 -10.04 -2.92 -2.12
N TYR A 2 -11.21 -2.61 -1.56
CA TYR A 2 -11.98 -3.58 -0.76
C TYR A 2 -13.38 -3.79 -1.32
N VAL A 3 -13.92 -5.00 -1.14
CA VAL A 3 -15.30 -5.37 -1.49
C VAL A 3 -15.90 -6.13 -0.31
N GLU A 4 -17.14 -5.85 0.06
CA GLU A 4 -17.82 -6.53 1.17
C GLU A 4 -18.01 -8.03 0.91
N TYR A 5 -17.75 -8.83 1.94
CA TYR A 5 -17.93 -10.28 1.93
C TYR A 5 -19.03 -10.68 2.90
N SER A 6 -20.06 -11.32 2.38
CA SER A 6 -21.26 -11.74 3.13
C SER A 6 -21.39 -13.27 3.22
N GLY A 7 -20.32 -14.02 2.97
CA GLY A 7 -20.33 -15.50 3.00
C GLY A 7 -19.88 -16.07 4.35
N SER A 8 -19.80 -17.40 4.44
CA SER A 8 -19.25 -18.10 5.60
C SER A 8 -17.78 -17.79 5.81
N LEU A 9 -17.32 -17.82 7.06
CA LEU A 9 -15.90 -17.64 7.41
C LEU A 9 -15.11 -18.95 7.46
N GLU A 10 -15.69 -20.05 7.00
CA GLU A 10 -14.97 -21.30 6.84
C GLU A 10 -13.89 -21.18 5.76
N GLN A 11 -12.69 -21.63 6.08
CA GLN A 11 -11.49 -21.40 5.25
C GLN A 11 -11.64 -21.94 3.82
N ASP A 12 -12.32 -23.08 3.66
CA ASP A 12 -12.53 -23.74 2.37
C ASP A 12 -13.53 -22.95 1.50
N GLU A 13 -14.63 -22.48 2.08
CA GLU A 13 -15.62 -21.67 1.37
C GLU A 13 -15.06 -20.30 0.99
N VAL A 14 -14.32 -19.67 1.91
CA VAL A 14 -13.63 -18.40 1.67
C VAL A 14 -12.61 -18.58 0.56
N GLY A 15 -11.80 -19.63 0.60
CA GLY A 15 -10.79 -19.95 -0.42
C GLY A 15 -11.40 -20.16 -1.80
N ALA A 16 -12.47 -20.96 -1.89
CA ALA A 16 -13.20 -21.18 -3.14
C ALA A 16 -13.83 -19.89 -3.69
N TYR A 17 -14.39 -19.04 -2.80
CA TYR A 17 -14.94 -17.75 -3.20
C TYR A 17 -13.86 -16.81 -3.72
N ILE A 18 -12.73 -16.71 -3.01
CA ILE A 18 -11.57 -15.89 -3.39
C ILE A 18 -11.05 -16.33 -4.77
N TYR A 19 -10.88 -17.64 -4.98
CA TYR A 19 -10.40 -18.17 -6.26
C TYR A 19 -11.35 -17.84 -7.41
N ARG A 20 -12.66 -18.04 -7.21
CA ARG A 20 -13.68 -17.68 -8.21
C ARG A 20 -13.69 -16.18 -8.50
N LEU A 21 -13.57 -15.34 -7.48
CA LEU A 21 -13.53 -13.89 -7.62
C LEU A 21 -12.27 -13.46 -8.40
N HIS A 22 -11.11 -14.01 -8.06
CA HIS A 22 -9.83 -13.74 -8.72
C HIS A 22 -9.91 -14.01 -10.23
N LEU A 23 -10.32 -15.22 -10.62
CA LEU A 23 -10.50 -15.59 -12.03
C LEU A 23 -11.54 -14.72 -12.75
N SER A 24 -12.63 -14.38 -12.07
CA SER A 24 -13.69 -13.54 -12.65
C SER A 24 -13.19 -12.12 -12.95
N ILE A 25 -12.34 -11.56 -12.08
CA ILE A 25 -11.74 -10.24 -12.28
C ILE A 25 -10.76 -10.27 -13.45
N ASP A 26 -9.83 -11.22 -13.46
CA ASP A 26 -8.83 -11.33 -14.53
C ASP A 26 -9.53 -11.50 -15.90
N HIS A 27 -10.53 -12.36 -15.98
CA HIS A 27 -11.33 -12.55 -17.19
C HIS A 27 -12.10 -11.27 -17.61
N ALA A 28 -12.78 -10.60 -16.66
CA ALA A 28 -13.54 -9.39 -16.97
C ALA A 28 -12.64 -8.24 -17.46
N LEU A 29 -11.45 -8.08 -16.87
CA LEU A 29 -10.47 -7.10 -17.29
C LEU A 29 -9.84 -7.46 -18.64
N ALA A 30 -9.49 -8.72 -18.87
CA ALA A 30 -8.98 -9.19 -20.16
C ALA A 30 -9.97 -8.88 -21.30
N VAL A 31 -11.26 -9.17 -21.08
CA VAL A 31 -12.33 -8.84 -22.04
C VAL A 31 -12.47 -7.33 -22.21
N SER A 32 -12.44 -6.55 -21.12
CA SER A 32 -12.57 -5.09 -21.21
C SER A 32 -11.42 -4.41 -21.97
N TYR A 33 -10.20 -4.96 -21.89
CA TYR A 33 -9.04 -4.44 -22.61
C TYR A 33 -8.81 -5.12 -23.97
N ARG A 34 -9.71 -6.01 -24.40
CA ARG A 34 -9.59 -6.80 -25.63
C ARG A 34 -8.25 -7.55 -25.74
N ARG A 35 -7.71 -8.00 -24.60
CA ARG A 35 -6.50 -8.84 -24.57
C ARG A 35 -6.87 -10.29 -24.85
N ASP A 36 -6.00 -11.00 -25.55
CA ASP A 36 -6.15 -12.44 -25.75
C ASP A 36 -6.13 -13.16 -24.40
N GLN A 37 -7.22 -13.87 -24.11
CA GLN A 37 -7.43 -14.59 -22.85
C GLN A 37 -6.41 -15.72 -22.62
N TYR A 38 -5.73 -16.14 -23.69
CA TYR A 38 -4.73 -17.21 -23.69
C TYR A 38 -3.29 -16.68 -23.72
N SER A 39 -3.09 -15.37 -23.84
CA SER A 39 -1.77 -14.78 -23.67
C SER A 39 -1.40 -14.82 -22.18
N GLY A 40 -0.17 -15.24 -21.86
CA GLY A 40 0.36 -15.22 -20.48
C GLY A 40 0.31 -13.84 -19.78
N ASN A 41 0.00 -12.79 -20.54
CA ASN A 41 -0.07 -11.38 -20.11
C ASN A 41 -1.46 -10.92 -19.63
N ALA A 42 -2.43 -11.83 -19.46
CA ALA A 42 -3.79 -11.52 -18.98
C ALA A 42 -3.96 -11.58 -17.44
N LYS A 43 -2.87 -11.42 -16.67
CA LYS A 43 -2.90 -11.42 -15.20
C LYS A 43 -2.97 -9.98 -14.66
N PHE A 44 -4.04 -9.64 -13.94
CA PHE A 44 -4.24 -8.30 -13.40
C PHE A 44 -4.24 -8.29 -11.86
N VAL A 45 -4.81 -9.33 -11.25
CA VAL A 45 -4.91 -9.48 -9.79
C VAL A 45 -3.68 -10.20 -9.24
N ALA A 46 -2.97 -9.55 -8.32
CA ALA A 46 -1.82 -10.13 -7.65
C ALA A 46 -2.25 -11.11 -6.53
N ARG A 47 -3.20 -10.69 -5.69
CA ARG A 47 -3.70 -11.48 -4.57
C ARG A 47 -5.06 -10.95 -4.12
N VAL A 48 -5.85 -11.81 -3.49
CA VAL A 48 -7.04 -11.40 -2.73
C VAL A 48 -6.93 -11.97 -1.32
N THR A 49 -7.14 -11.14 -0.29
CA THR A 49 -7.09 -11.57 1.12
C THR A 49 -8.36 -11.18 1.86
N LEU A 50 -8.80 -12.03 2.78
CA LEU A 50 -9.93 -11.74 3.67
C LEU A 50 -9.43 -10.85 4.82
N VAL A 51 -10.13 -9.74 5.03
CA VAL A 51 -9.84 -8.78 6.09
C VAL A 51 -11.12 -8.40 6.82
N LYS A 52 -10.98 -7.95 8.07
CA LYS A 52 -12.08 -7.35 8.82
C LYS A 52 -11.86 -5.84 8.94
N GLY A 53 -12.97 -5.11 8.92
CA GLY A 53 -12.99 -3.66 9.00
C GLY A 53 -14.36 -3.15 9.39
N ILE A 54 -14.49 -1.84 9.51
CA ILE A 54 -15.72 -1.16 9.90
C ILE A 54 -15.98 -0.07 8.87
N PRO A 55 -17.14 -0.05 8.19
CA PRO A 55 -17.43 0.98 7.21
C PRO A 55 -17.40 2.37 7.85
N PHE A 56 -16.74 3.31 7.17
CA PHE A 56 -16.65 4.69 7.65
C PHE A 56 -17.93 5.50 7.39
N TYR A 57 -18.62 5.23 6.28
CA TYR A 57 -19.85 5.94 5.94
C TYR A 57 -21.06 5.34 6.67
N GLY A 58 -21.60 6.10 7.62
CA GLY A 58 -22.70 5.69 8.50
C GLY A 58 -22.22 5.36 9.91
N PHE A 59 -23.16 5.15 10.83
CA PHE A 59 -22.86 4.70 12.18
C PHE A 59 -22.88 3.17 12.23
N HIS A 60 -21.70 2.55 12.23
CA HIS A 60 -21.54 1.09 12.29
C HIS A 60 -20.75 0.71 13.54
N VAL A 61 -21.25 -0.29 14.25
CA VAL A 61 -20.56 -0.92 15.39
C VAL A 61 -20.45 -2.41 15.10
N GLY A 62 -19.28 -2.98 15.34
CA GLY A 62 -18.97 -4.38 15.02
C GLY A 62 -18.20 -4.56 13.71
N TYR A 63 -17.50 -5.68 13.60
CA TYR A 63 -16.70 -5.99 12.43
C TYR A 63 -17.57 -6.48 11.26
N LYS A 64 -17.27 -5.97 10.08
CA LYS A 64 -17.68 -6.55 8.80
C LYS A 64 -16.48 -7.12 8.08
N PHE A 65 -16.75 -8.08 7.20
CA PHE A 65 -15.72 -8.78 6.44
C PHE A 65 -15.64 -8.22 5.03
N PHE A 66 -14.41 -8.07 4.55
CA PHE A 66 -14.10 -7.52 3.25
C PHE A 66 -13.02 -8.37 2.58
N LEU A 67 -13.05 -8.41 1.25
CA LEU A 67 -11.98 -8.93 0.43
C LEU A 67 -11.11 -7.78 -0.05
N LYS A 68 -9.85 -7.79 0.36
CA LYS A 68 -8.83 -6.87 -0.12
C LYS A 68 -8.24 -7.40 -1.42
N ILE A 69 -8.39 -6.63 -2.49
CA ILE A 69 -7.91 -6.99 -3.83
C ILE A 69 -6.64 -6.21 -4.10
N TYR A 70 -5.53 -6.94 -4.32
CA TYR A 70 -4.23 -6.41 -4.73
C TYR A 70 -4.11 -6.53 -6.24
N MET A 71 -3.75 -5.42 -6.89
CA MET A 71 -3.58 -5.33 -8.34
C MET A 71 -2.10 -5.16 -8.68
N PHE A 72 -1.65 -5.69 -9.82
CA PHE A 72 -0.29 -5.45 -10.30
C PHE A 72 -0.10 -4.01 -10.80
N ASN A 73 -1.07 -3.50 -11.55
CA ASN A 73 -1.02 -2.15 -12.10
C ASN A 73 -2.13 -1.27 -11.48
N PRO A 74 -1.78 -0.17 -10.78
CA PRO A 74 -2.76 0.71 -10.16
C PRO A 74 -3.64 1.46 -11.18
N ILE A 75 -3.20 1.63 -12.43
CA ILE A 75 -3.98 2.32 -13.48
C ILE A 75 -5.30 1.60 -13.78
N VAL A 76 -5.32 0.27 -13.63
CA VAL A 76 -6.48 -0.57 -13.92
C VAL A 76 -7.57 -0.49 -12.83
N MET A 77 -7.25 0.09 -11.67
CA MET A 77 -8.15 0.17 -10.52
C MET A 77 -9.46 0.90 -10.78
N THR A 78 -9.41 2.01 -11.54
CA THR A 78 -10.61 2.79 -11.87
C THR A 78 -11.57 1.96 -12.71
N ARG A 79 -11.04 1.29 -13.74
CA ARG A 79 -11.83 0.42 -14.60
C ARG A 79 -12.41 -0.76 -13.84
N LEU A 80 -11.65 -1.35 -12.92
CA LEU A 80 -12.12 -2.44 -12.07
C LEU A 80 -13.29 -1.99 -11.17
N ALA A 81 -13.22 -0.80 -10.58
CA ALA A 81 -14.30 -0.25 -9.77
C ALA A 81 -15.60 -0.09 -10.57
N ASP A 82 -15.52 0.37 -11.83
CA ASP A 82 -16.68 0.48 -12.71
C ASP A 82 -17.30 -0.90 -13.00
N LEU A 83 -16.48 -1.92 -13.28
CA LEU A 83 -16.96 -3.29 -13.56
C LEU A 83 -17.68 -3.91 -12.35
N PHE A 84 -17.21 -3.61 -11.14
CA PHE A 84 -17.87 -4.02 -9.91
C PHE A 84 -19.23 -3.33 -9.73
N GLN A 85 -19.32 -2.03 -9.98
CA GLN A 85 -20.58 -1.27 -9.86
C GLN A 85 -21.61 -1.67 -10.94
N GLN A 86 -21.16 -1.98 -12.15
CA GLN A 86 -22.01 -2.49 -13.24
C GLN A 86 -22.55 -3.90 -12.96
N GLY A 87 -21.89 -4.64 -12.08
CA GLY A 87 -22.28 -6.01 -11.73
C GLY A 87 -21.91 -7.06 -12.76
N VAL A 88 -20.89 -6.77 -13.59
CA VAL A 88 -20.37 -7.70 -14.60
C VAL A 88 -19.63 -8.86 -13.92
N ILE A 89 -18.90 -8.56 -12.85
CA ILE A 89 -18.12 -9.55 -12.10
C ILE A 89 -19.08 -10.38 -11.23
N MET A 90 -19.03 -11.71 -11.41
CA MET A 90 -19.89 -12.68 -10.71
C MET A 90 -21.41 -12.42 -10.82
N LYS A 91 -21.85 -11.63 -11.81
CA LYS A 91 -23.27 -11.24 -12.02
C LYS A 91 -23.90 -10.56 -10.78
N ARG A 92 -23.09 -9.92 -9.94
CA ARG A 92 -23.54 -9.22 -8.73
C ARG A 92 -22.96 -7.83 -8.70
N LYS A 93 -23.77 -6.84 -8.33
CA LYS A 93 -23.29 -5.49 -8.06
C LYS A 93 -22.52 -5.48 -6.74
N PHE A 94 -21.28 -5.02 -6.79
CA PHE A 94 -20.44 -4.84 -5.63
C PHE A 94 -20.19 -3.36 -5.41
N GLN A 95 -20.23 -2.92 -4.15
CA GLN A 95 -19.77 -1.58 -3.78
C GLN A 95 -18.26 -1.62 -3.57
N PRO A 96 -17.46 -0.96 -4.41
CA PRO A 96 -16.03 -0.84 -4.17
C PRO A 96 -15.77 0.18 -3.06
N TYR A 97 -14.87 -0.17 -2.14
CA TYR A 97 -14.39 0.68 -1.05
C TYR A 97 -12.94 1.08 -1.29
N GLU A 98 -12.62 2.33 -0.93
CA GLU A 98 -11.29 2.94 -1.09
C GLU A 98 -10.73 2.93 -2.54
N ALA A 99 -11.60 2.76 -3.54
CA ALA A 99 -11.17 2.77 -4.95
C ALA A 99 -10.73 4.16 -5.45
N HIS A 100 -11.20 5.23 -4.80
CA HIS A 100 -10.91 6.62 -5.17
C HIS A 100 -9.53 7.11 -4.69
N LEU A 101 -8.90 6.38 -3.76
CA LEU A 101 -7.58 6.76 -3.26
C LEU A 101 -6.51 6.41 -4.29
N GLN A 102 -5.67 7.39 -4.64
CA GLN A 102 -4.56 7.17 -5.55
C GLN A 102 -3.50 6.27 -4.90
N TYR A 103 -2.80 5.46 -5.71
CA TYR A 103 -1.80 4.51 -5.24
C TYR A 103 -0.72 5.15 -4.34
N LEU A 104 -0.15 6.28 -4.76
CA LEU A 104 0.89 6.95 -3.99
C LEU A 104 0.37 7.40 -2.61
N LEU A 105 -0.86 7.89 -2.54
CA LEU A 105 -1.49 8.32 -1.29
C LEU A 105 -1.77 7.12 -0.36
N GLN A 106 -2.23 5.99 -0.91
CA GLN A 106 -2.39 4.76 -0.14
C GLN A 106 -1.05 4.32 0.45
N PHE A 107 0.00 4.28 -0.37
CA PHE A 107 1.36 3.94 0.08
C PHE A 107 1.85 4.87 1.19
N MET A 108 1.72 6.19 1.02
CA MET A 108 2.13 7.15 2.05
C MET A 108 1.34 6.96 3.36
N THR A 109 0.05 6.65 3.27
CA THR A 109 -0.80 6.43 4.45
C THR A 109 -0.43 5.14 5.18
N ASP A 110 -0.24 4.04 4.44
CA ASP A 110 0.08 2.72 4.99
C ASP A 110 1.47 2.68 5.67
N PHE A 111 2.42 3.49 5.20
CA PHE A 111 3.79 3.56 5.73
C PHE A 111 4.06 4.79 6.60
N ASN A 112 3.04 5.59 6.92
CA ASN A 112 3.17 6.81 7.73
C ASN A 112 4.19 7.82 7.16
N LEU A 113 4.19 7.98 5.83
CA LEU A 113 5.09 8.88 5.13
C LEU A 113 4.40 10.20 4.83
N TYR A 114 5.17 11.29 4.92
CA TYR A 114 4.70 12.65 4.68
C TYR A 114 5.57 13.33 3.64
N GLY A 115 4.98 14.23 2.85
CA GLY A 115 5.74 15.08 1.93
C GLY A 115 6.78 15.89 2.70
N CYS A 116 8.02 15.90 2.20
CA CYS A 116 9.18 16.51 2.86
C CYS A 116 9.47 15.99 4.29
N GLY A 117 8.95 14.81 4.64
CA GLY A 117 9.31 14.09 5.87
C GLY A 117 10.53 13.20 5.68
N PHE A 118 11.11 12.75 6.79
CA PHE A 118 12.15 11.72 6.76
C PHE A 118 11.54 10.35 6.53
N LEU A 119 12.22 9.53 5.72
CA LEU A 119 11.96 8.10 5.59
C LEU A 119 13.02 7.38 6.42
N ASP A 120 12.57 6.67 7.44
CA ASP A 120 13.40 5.91 8.37
C ASP A 120 13.36 4.43 7.94
N ALA A 121 14.44 3.95 7.32
CA ALA A 121 14.58 2.56 6.90
C ALA A 121 15.58 1.81 7.79
N SER A 122 15.29 0.54 8.08
CA SER A 122 16.18 -0.32 8.86
C SER A 122 17.33 -0.90 8.03
N THR A 123 17.06 -1.25 6.78
CA THR A 123 18.07 -1.71 5.83
C THR A 123 17.90 -0.97 4.50
N VAL A 124 19.00 -0.76 3.80
CA VAL A 124 19.07 -0.03 2.52
C VAL A 124 20.13 -0.71 1.67
N HIS A 125 19.83 -0.91 0.39
CA HIS A 125 20.76 -1.45 -0.59
C HIS A 125 21.15 -0.36 -1.59
N PHE A 126 22.44 -0.21 -1.86
CA PHE A 126 22.99 0.84 -2.71
C PHE A 126 23.29 0.29 -4.09
N ARG A 127 22.87 0.96 -5.16
CA ARG A 127 23.23 0.55 -6.51
C ARG A 127 24.63 1.03 -6.88
N ALA A 128 25.41 0.16 -7.50
CA ALA A 128 26.70 0.53 -8.06
C ALA A 128 26.54 1.41 -9.33
N PRO A 129 27.47 2.34 -9.61
CA PRO A 129 28.63 2.69 -8.80
C PRO A 129 28.29 3.69 -7.68
N VAL A 130 28.85 3.46 -6.49
CA VAL A 130 28.81 4.41 -5.36
C VAL A 130 29.97 5.43 -5.46
N PRO A 131 29.82 6.64 -4.90
CA PRO A 131 30.89 7.63 -4.89
C PRO A 131 32.15 7.11 -4.18
N ARG A 132 33.33 7.34 -4.78
CA ARG A 132 34.61 7.04 -4.13
C ARG A 132 34.92 8.09 -3.09
N TYR A 133 35.53 7.67 -1.99
CA TYR A 133 36.07 8.59 -1.00
C TYR A 133 37.15 9.49 -1.64
N THR A 134 37.01 10.81 -1.45
CA THR A 134 38.03 11.80 -1.83
C THR A 134 38.42 12.60 -0.58
N GLU A 135 39.73 12.68 -0.29
CA GLU A 135 40.25 13.42 0.88
C GLU A 135 39.98 14.94 0.79
N GLU A 136 39.72 15.44 -0.42
CA GLU A 136 39.40 16.85 -0.71
C GLU A 136 37.88 17.13 -0.72
N GLY A 137 37.05 16.11 -0.51
CA GLY A 137 35.59 16.19 -0.63
C GLY A 137 34.93 16.95 0.54
N ASN A 138 34.00 17.84 0.20
CA ASN A 138 33.09 18.51 1.15
C ASN A 138 32.66 17.54 2.26
N SER A 139 32.76 17.95 3.54
CA SER A 139 32.30 17.20 4.73
C SER A 139 30.80 16.82 4.74
N LEU A 140 30.09 17.06 3.64
CA LEU A 140 28.68 16.76 3.39
C LEU A 140 28.48 15.41 2.67
N GLN A 141 29.52 14.80 2.07
CA GLN A 141 29.41 13.47 1.47
C GLN A 141 29.56 12.38 2.54
N LEU A 142 28.47 12.11 3.25
CA LEU A 142 28.43 11.10 4.32
C LEU A 142 28.49 9.64 3.80
N TRP A 143 28.14 9.43 2.53
CA TRP A 143 27.97 8.11 1.92
C TRP A 143 28.95 7.93 0.76
N HIS A 144 29.90 7.01 0.93
CA HIS A 144 30.97 6.70 -0.01
C HIS A 144 31.38 5.22 0.12
N ASP A 145 32.21 4.74 -0.79
CA ASP A 145 32.74 3.36 -0.83
C ASP A 145 33.30 2.84 0.51
N GLN A 146 33.95 3.68 1.32
CA GLN A 146 34.46 3.29 2.64
C GLN A 146 33.40 3.32 3.76
N SER A 147 32.32 4.11 3.64
CA SER A 147 31.28 4.21 4.68
C SER A 147 30.14 3.21 4.46
N ILE A 148 29.94 2.76 3.22
CA ILE A 148 28.94 1.76 2.84
C ILE A 148 29.57 0.36 2.92
N SER A 149 28.91 -0.55 3.63
CA SER A 149 29.33 -1.96 3.66
C SER A 149 29.26 -2.59 2.26
N PRO A 150 30.29 -3.32 1.80
CA PRO A 150 30.28 -3.97 0.49
C PRO A 150 29.10 -4.92 0.28
N GLY A 151 28.62 -5.60 1.34
CA GLY A 151 27.46 -6.48 1.27
C GLY A 151 26.12 -5.76 1.07
N SER A 152 26.09 -4.44 1.26
CA SER A 152 24.91 -3.60 1.00
C SER A 152 24.95 -2.96 -0.39
N ILE A 153 26.02 -3.18 -1.18
CA ILE A 153 26.14 -2.67 -2.54
C ILE A 153 25.65 -3.74 -3.51
N LEU A 154 24.63 -3.41 -4.29
CA LEU A 154 24.12 -4.23 -5.39
C LEU A 154 24.85 -3.84 -6.67
N ASP A 155 25.74 -4.74 -7.11
CA ASP A 155 26.39 -4.69 -8.42
C ASP A 155 25.79 -5.79 -9.30
N ASP A 156 24.49 -5.66 -9.59
CA ASP A 156 23.74 -6.59 -10.43
C ASP A 156 23.61 -6.00 -11.85
N PHE A 157 24.04 -6.76 -12.84
CA PHE A 157 23.94 -6.39 -14.26
C PHE A 157 22.48 -6.17 -14.70
N TYR A 158 21.52 -6.84 -14.08
CA TYR A 158 20.08 -6.69 -14.38
C TYR A 158 19.45 -5.47 -13.71
N LEU A 159 20.10 -4.90 -12.69
CA LEU A 159 19.63 -3.71 -11.96
C LEU A 159 20.64 -2.57 -12.08
N PRO A 160 20.96 -2.11 -13.31
CA PRO A 160 21.87 -1.00 -13.47
C PRO A 160 21.27 0.27 -12.87
N ARG A 161 22.15 1.20 -12.51
CA ARG A 161 21.76 2.53 -12.07
C ARG A 161 21.09 3.31 -13.20
N VAL A 162 19.95 3.92 -12.91
CA VAL A 162 19.16 4.70 -13.89
C VAL A 162 19.16 6.20 -13.56
N SER A 163 19.43 6.57 -12.30
CA SER A 163 19.39 7.95 -11.85
C SER A 163 20.68 8.74 -12.12
N ARG A 164 20.53 10.07 -12.23
CA ARG A 164 21.64 11.03 -12.33
C ARG A 164 22.10 11.56 -10.95
N CYS A 165 21.54 11.07 -9.85
CA CYS A 165 21.84 11.52 -8.49
C CYS A 165 23.19 10.96 -7.99
N ALA A 166 23.80 11.52 -6.95
CA ALA A 166 25.07 10.97 -6.45
C ALA A 166 24.95 9.51 -5.98
N ILE A 167 23.80 9.16 -5.42
CA ILE A 167 23.51 7.86 -4.81
C ILE A 167 22.12 7.42 -5.27
N GLU A 168 21.98 6.12 -5.53
CA GLU A 168 20.73 5.43 -5.81
C GLU A 168 20.60 4.26 -4.84
N VAL A 169 19.42 4.11 -4.25
CA VAL A 169 19.16 3.10 -3.24
C VAL A 169 17.85 2.38 -3.52
N ASP A 170 17.84 1.08 -3.25
CA ASP A 170 16.66 0.25 -3.19
C ASP A 170 16.32 -0.05 -1.73
N ILE A 171 15.06 0.15 -1.38
CA ILE A 171 14.54 -0.11 -0.04
C ILE A 171 13.36 -1.06 -0.19
N CYS A 172 13.40 -2.19 0.52
CA CYS A 172 12.25 -3.07 0.57
C CYS A 172 11.18 -2.49 1.50
N VAL A 173 9.92 -2.71 1.16
CA VAL A 173 8.80 -2.10 1.85
C VAL A 173 8.72 -2.52 3.33
N GLN A 174 9.15 -3.74 3.67
CA GLN A 174 9.22 -4.20 5.07
C GLN A 174 10.21 -3.41 5.94
N ASP A 175 11.23 -2.79 5.32
CA ASP A 175 12.32 -2.13 6.03
C ASP A 175 11.94 -0.70 6.44
N ILE A 176 10.84 -0.15 5.91
CA ILE A 176 10.34 1.18 6.24
C ILE A 176 9.75 1.15 7.67
N THR A 177 10.51 1.72 8.61
CA THR A 177 10.18 1.67 10.04
C THR A 177 9.17 2.72 10.48
N ASN A 178 8.92 3.76 9.69
CA ASN A 178 7.95 4.83 9.98
C ASN A 178 6.55 4.29 10.34
N ARG A 179 6.15 3.18 9.70
CA ARG A 179 4.90 2.45 9.97
C ARG A 179 4.74 2.08 11.44
N LYS A 180 5.82 1.68 12.13
CA LYS A 180 5.77 1.19 13.53
C LYS A 180 5.35 2.27 14.53
N ILE A 181 5.35 3.55 14.12
CA ILE A 181 4.88 4.68 14.92
C ILE A 181 3.34 4.67 15.03
N ILE A 182 2.64 4.25 13.97
CA ILE A 182 1.19 4.17 13.96
C ILE A 182 0.74 2.93 14.75
N LYS A 183 -0.28 3.11 15.59
CA LYS A 183 -0.91 2.01 16.33
C LYS A 183 -2.40 1.96 16.00
N GLU A 184 -2.88 0.75 15.71
CA GLU A 184 -4.30 0.50 15.51
C GLU A 184 -5.07 0.77 16.81
N ARG A 185 -6.25 1.39 16.67
CA ARG A 185 -7.17 1.66 17.78
C ARG A 185 -8.47 0.92 17.51
N LEU A 186 -8.66 -0.19 18.22
CA LEU A 186 -9.85 -1.01 18.11
C LEU A 186 -10.96 -0.38 18.97
N LEU A 187 -11.59 0.68 18.47
CA LEU A 187 -12.61 1.43 19.23
C LEU A 187 -14.03 1.07 18.83
N HIS A 188 -14.28 0.86 17.53
CA HIS A 188 -15.65 0.72 17.01
C HIS A 188 -16.09 -0.74 16.85
N HIS A 189 -15.26 -1.71 17.27
CA HIS A 189 -15.66 -3.12 17.25
C HIS A 189 -16.75 -3.44 18.26
N ASP A 190 -16.89 -2.59 19.27
CA ASP A 190 -17.90 -2.64 20.32
C ASP A 190 -18.06 -1.21 20.89
N PHE A 191 -18.95 -0.97 21.84
CA PHE A 191 -19.17 0.33 22.51
C PHE A 191 -18.05 0.69 23.51
N VAL A 192 -16.79 0.48 23.12
CA VAL A 192 -15.60 0.67 23.96
C VAL A 192 -15.46 2.12 24.42
N GLU A 193 -15.75 3.08 23.55
CA GLU A 193 -15.62 4.52 23.86
C GLU A 193 -16.56 4.95 25.00
N ARG A 194 -17.69 4.25 25.17
CA ARG A 194 -18.63 4.52 26.27
C ARG A 194 -18.06 4.06 27.61
N VAL A 195 -17.40 2.90 27.63
CA VAL A 195 -16.82 2.31 28.86
C VAL A 195 -15.47 2.95 29.19
N LYS A 196 -14.68 3.29 28.17
CA LYS A 196 -13.33 3.84 28.27
C LYS A 196 -13.22 5.06 27.35
N PRO A 197 -13.67 6.24 27.80
CA PRO A 197 -13.57 7.45 27.01
C PRO A 197 -12.11 7.78 26.71
N LEU A 198 -11.85 8.25 25.49
CA LEU A 198 -10.53 8.70 25.08
C LEU A 198 -10.13 9.93 25.90
N ARG A 199 -8.86 10.00 26.28
CA ARG A 199 -8.33 11.19 26.96
C ARG A 199 -8.29 12.35 25.97
N SER A 200 -8.76 13.53 26.40
CA SER A 200 -8.82 14.75 25.60
C SER A 200 -7.46 15.34 25.24
N ASP A 201 -6.39 14.89 25.91
CA ASP A 201 -5.00 15.30 25.68
C ASP A 201 -4.31 14.55 24.51
N LEU A 202 -4.98 13.55 23.92
CA LEU A 202 -4.42 12.71 22.87
C LEU A 202 -4.37 13.45 21.53
N LYS A 203 -3.17 13.55 20.97
CA LYS A 203 -2.92 14.10 19.63
C LYS A 203 -2.92 12.97 18.62
N LEU A 204 -3.96 12.92 17.78
CA LEU A 204 -4.16 11.82 16.82
C LEU A 204 -3.46 12.07 15.47
N VAL A 205 -3.15 13.32 15.15
CA VAL A 205 -2.50 13.69 13.89
C VAL A 205 -0.98 13.71 14.08
N ASN A 206 -0.32 12.64 13.62
CA ASN A 206 1.12 12.44 13.80
C ASN A 206 1.97 13.52 13.11
N SER A 207 1.58 14.00 11.92
CA SER A 207 2.31 15.06 11.21
C SER A 207 2.42 16.35 12.02
N MET A 208 1.39 16.69 12.80
CA MET A 208 1.37 17.88 13.66
C MET A 208 2.20 17.70 14.94
N ALA A 209 2.58 16.47 15.30
CA ALA A 209 3.32 16.21 16.53
C ALA A 209 4.68 16.92 16.55
N GLY A 210 5.34 17.04 15.39
CA GLY A 210 6.57 17.81 15.24
C GLY A 210 6.38 19.29 15.59
N LEU A 211 5.36 19.92 15.01
CA LEU A 211 5.02 21.31 15.29
C LEU A 211 4.71 21.56 16.77
N TRP A 212 3.98 20.63 17.40
CA TRP A 212 3.72 20.70 18.84
C TRP A 212 5.01 20.60 19.66
N LYS A 213 5.94 19.70 19.31
CA LYS A 213 7.24 19.55 20.00
C LYS A 213 8.09 20.81 19.85
N ASP A 214 8.18 21.36 18.65
CA ASP A 214 8.95 22.57 18.37
C ASP A 214 8.35 23.80 19.05
N GLU A 215 7.02 23.95 19.04
CA GLU A 215 6.35 25.01 19.76
C GLU A 215 6.53 24.89 21.27
N THR A 216 6.44 23.67 21.81
CA THR A 216 6.74 23.39 23.23
C THR A 216 8.17 23.81 23.56
N ARG A 217 9.14 23.48 22.71
CA ARG A 217 10.56 23.85 22.89
C ARG A 217 10.73 25.37 22.88
N ARG A 218 10.17 26.06 21.87
CA ARG A 218 10.24 27.53 21.74
C ARG A 218 9.67 28.25 22.96
N ARG A 219 8.52 27.80 23.47
CA ARG A 219 7.89 28.41 24.64
C ARG A 219 8.67 28.14 25.92
N LYS A 220 9.16 26.91 26.13
CA LYS A 220 9.99 26.57 27.29
C LYS A 220 11.27 27.42 27.35
N LEU A 221 11.93 27.68 26.21
CA LEU A 221 13.10 28.55 26.15
C LEU A 221 12.81 30.00 26.55
N ARG A 222 11.56 30.46 26.43
CA ARG A 222 11.13 31.80 26.85
C ARG A 222 10.63 31.86 28.30
N MET A 223 10.57 30.73 29.01
CA MET A 223 10.10 30.66 30.39
C MET A 223 11.26 30.83 31.38
N THR A 224 11.13 31.80 32.28
CA THR A 224 12.15 32.09 33.30
C THR A 224 12.19 31.07 34.44
N ASN A 225 11.06 30.38 34.72
CA ASN A 225 10.91 29.40 35.81
C ASN A 225 10.18 28.13 35.33
N ALA A 226 10.81 27.35 34.45
CA ALA A 226 10.24 26.08 34.00
C ALA A 226 10.41 25.00 35.07
N GLN A 227 9.35 24.72 35.84
CA GLN A 227 9.32 23.53 36.69
C GLN A 227 9.35 22.25 35.82
N PRO A 228 10.05 21.18 36.21
CA PRO A 228 10.04 19.92 35.47
C PRO A 228 8.60 19.38 35.36
N GLY A 229 8.06 19.34 34.14
CA GLY A 229 6.71 18.84 33.87
C GLY A 229 5.63 19.92 33.67
N SER A 230 5.94 21.22 33.76
CA SER A 230 4.97 22.26 33.41
C SER A 230 4.69 22.27 31.89
N SER A 231 3.40 22.31 31.54
CA SER A 231 2.98 22.58 30.15
C SER A 231 3.24 24.06 29.85
N PRO A 232 3.90 24.40 28.73
CA PRO A 232 4.09 25.78 28.34
C PRO A 232 2.85 26.40 27.68
N PHE A 233 1.75 25.64 27.59
CA PHE A 233 0.48 26.07 27.01
C PHE A 233 -0.53 26.41 28.12
N PRO A 234 -1.28 27.52 27.97
CA PRO A 234 -2.40 27.81 28.86
C PRO A 234 -3.47 26.72 28.74
N ALA A 235 -4.21 26.46 29.83
CA ALA A 235 -5.20 25.39 29.90
C ALA A 235 -6.25 25.49 28.78
N GLU A 236 -6.64 26.71 28.38
CA GLU A 236 -7.59 27.01 27.31
C GLU A 236 -7.18 26.41 25.94
N VAL A 237 -5.88 26.34 25.64
CA VAL A 237 -5.35 25.79 24.38
C VAL A 237 -5.31 24.25 24.41
N LEU A 238 -5.39 23.65 25.60
CA LEU A 238 -5.46 22.21 25.81
C LEU A 238 -6.91 21.71 25.91
N VAL A 239 -7.89 22.61 25.95
CA VAL A 239 -9.31 22.23 25.89
C VAL A 239 -9.63 21.77 24.47
N SER A 240 -10.13 20.54 24.36
CA SER A 240 -10.67 20.04 23.11
C SER A 240 -11.82 20.94 22.67
N MET A 241 -11.76 21.46 21.44
CA MET A 241 -12.84 22.25 20.81
C MET A 241 -14.12 21.43 20.57
N SER A 242 -14.13 20.15 20.93
CA SER A 242 -15.36 19.37 21.07
C SER A 242 -16.31 20.10 21.99
N ALA A 243 -17.55 20.32 21.51
CA ALA A 243 -18.58 21.12 22.14
C ALA A 243 -18.46 21.13 23.67
N ASN A 244 -18.22 22.34 24.23
CA ASN A 244 -18.45 22.61 25.65
C ASN A 244 -19.75 21.91 26.06
N VAL A 245 -19.76 21.30 27.26
CA VAL A 245 -20.98 20.78 27.92
C VAL A 245 -22.12 21.73 27.54
N ARG A 246 -23.03 21.24 26.69
CA ARG A 246 -24.03 22.09 26.03
C ARG A 246 -24.59 23.03 27.07
N GLN A 247 -24.50 24.33 26.84
CA GLN A 247 -25.20 25.30 27.67
C GLN A 247 -26.66 24.84 27.71
N THR A 248 -27.08 24.28 28.84
CA THR A 248 -28.40 23.69 29.08
C THR A 248 -29.53 24.71 29.10
N GLY A 249 -29.23 25.98 28.77
CA GLY A 249 -30.15 27.12 28.88
C GLY A 249 -30.45 27.85 27.58
N LEU A 250 -29.99 27.38 26.41
CA LEU A 250 -30.46 27.92 25.13
C LEU A 250 -31.82 27.32 24.78
N PRO A 251 -32.78 28.10 24.22
CA PRO A 251 -33.99 27.51 23.67
C PRO A 251 -33.59 26.50 22.59
N GLY A 252 -34.21 25.32 22.64
CA GLY A 252 -33.99 24.24 21.68
C GLY A 252 -34.20 24.68 20.24
N TRP A 253 -33.86 23.82 19.28
CA TRP A 253 -34.15 24.11 17.88
C TRP A 253 -35.67 24.22 17.67
N ILE A 254 -36.10 25.06 16.72
CA ILE A 254 -37.53 25.37 16.47
C ILE A 254 -38.38 24.11 16.26
N HIS A 255 -37.82 23.09 15.62
CA HIS A 255 -38.48 21.81 15.31
C HIS A 255 -37.98 20.65 16.18
N GLU A 256 -37.37 20.93 17.34
CA GLU A 256 -36.80 19.89 18.19
C GLU A 256 -37.86 18.91 18.71
N GLU A 257 -39.05 19.42 19.06
CA GLU A 257 -40.16 18.59 19.52
C GLU A 257 -40.69 17.68 18.40
N GLU A 258 -40.92 18.22 17.20
CA GLU A 258 -41.33 17.46 16.01
C GLU A 258 -40.33 16.35 15.66
N TYR A 259 -39.03 16.65 15.66
CA TYR A 259 -38.00 15.64 15.40
C TYR A 259 -37.88 14.59 16.51
N ARG A 260 -38.19 14.94 17.76
CA ARG A 260 -38.22 13.98 18.87
C ARG A 260 -39.40 13.02 18.71
N GLU A 261 -40.57 13.53 18.33
CA GLU A 261 -41.75 12.70 18.02
C GLU A 261 -41.50 11.78 16.81
N ASP A 262 -40.86 12.30 15.75
CA ASP A 262 -40.47 11.50 14.59
C ASP A 262 -39.51 10.36 14.98
N LEU A 263 -38.53 10.66 15.83
CA LEU A 263 -37.56 9.69 16.33
C LEU A 263 -38.24 8.60 17.18
N GLU A 264 -39.14 8.97 18.08
CA GLU A 264 -39.91 8.01 18.88
C GLU A 264 -40.77 7.10 17.99
N ARG A 265 -41.43 7.66 16.98
CA ARG A 265 -42.19 6.88 15.99
C ARG A 265 -41.32 5.88 15.23
N LEU A 266 -40.10 6.27 14.85
CA LEU A 266 -39.15 5.36 14.18
C LEU A 266 -38.67 4.25 15.12
N ILE A 267 -38.39 4.55 16.39
CA ILE A 267 -37.98 3.57 17.39
C ILE A 267 -39.08 2.53 17.63
N ASP A 268 -40.33 2.97 17.77
CA ASP A 268 -41.45 2.05 17.95
C ASP A 268 -41.69 1.20 16.69
N ALA A 269 -41.58 1.79 15.50
CA ALA A 269 -41.72 1.05 14.24
C ALA A 269 -40.62 -0.01 14.01
N GLU A 270 -39.38 0.26 14.42
CA GLU A 270 -38.29 -0.72 14.38
C GLU A 270 -38.48 -1.82 15.44
N ARG A 271 -38.95 -1.47 16.65
CA ARG A 271 -39.24 -2.44 17.71
C ARG A 271 -40.34 -3.43 17.33
N ASP A 272 -41.33 -2.99 16.57
CA ASP A 272 -42.43 -3.86 16.13
C ASP A 272 -42.02 -4.81 14.97
N GLN A 273 -40.90 -4.53 14.28
CA GLN A 273 -40.36 -5.40 13.22
C GLN A 273 -39.41 -6.46 13.76
N ASP A 274 -38.63 -6.12 14.79
CA ASP A 274 -37.68 -7.02 15.43
C ASP A 274 -38.31 -7.59 16.71
N ASP A 275 -38.89 -8.80 16.64
CA ASP A 275 -39.45 -9.57 17.79
C ASP A 275 -38.39 -9.90 18.88
N GLN A 276 -37.15 -9.42 18.70
CA GLN A 276 -36.05 -9.63 19.62
C GLN A 276 -36.16 -8.72 20.86
N SER A 277 -35.83 -9.30 22.00
CA SER A 277 -35.64 -8.61 23.28
C SER A 277 -34.89 -7.28 23.13
N GLN A 278 -35.30 -6.26 23.88
CA GLN A 278 -34.68 -4.92 23.87
C GLN A 278 -33.15 -5.01 23.77
N PRO A 279 -32.53 -4.46 22.71
CA PRO A 279 -31.11 -4.62 22.48
C PRO A 279 -30.31 -3.95 23.60
N GLY A 280 -29.63 -4.76 24.39
CA GLY A 280 -28.64 -4.29 25.34
C GLY A 280 -27.33 -3.94 24.63
N PHE A 281 -26.57 -3.01 25.19
CA PHE A 281 -25.27 -2.63 24.62
C PHE A 281 -24.28 -3.79 24.56
N ASP A 282 -24.42 -4.78 25.44
CA ASP A 282 -23.57 -5.97 25.47
C ASP A 282 -24.03 -7.06 24.47
N THR A 283 -25.29 -6.98 24.01
CA THR A 283 -25.91 -8.00 23.14
C THR A 283 -26.06 -7.53 21.69
N PHE A 284 -25.94 -6.22 21.45
CA PHE A 284 -26.17 -5.61 20.13
C PHE A 284 -25.15 -6.06 19.07
N VAL A 285 -23.91 -6.33 19.45
CA VAL A 285 -22.85 -6.69 18.50
C VAL A 285 -22.76 -8.20 18.34
N GLU A 286 -23.03 -8.69 17.12
CA GLU A 286 -22.84 -10.09 16.76
C GLU A 286 -21.35 -10.47 16.78
N GLN A 287 -20.96 -11.35 17.71
CA GLN A 287 -19.59 -11.85 17.78
C GLN A 287 -19.44 -13.15 17.01
N HIS A 288 -18.81 -13.10 15.85
CA HIS A 288 -18.47 -14.32 15.11
C HIS A 288 -17.18 -14.95 15.70
N PRO A 289 -17.17 -16.24 16.07
CA PRO A 289 -16.01 -16.88 16.73
C PRO A 289 -14.73 -16.82 15.90
N LEU A 290 -14.86 -16.98 14.58
CA LEU A 290 -13.74 -16.91 13.62
C LEU A 290 -13.26 -15.48 13.31
N ALA A 291 -13.96 -14.43 13.77
CA ALA A 291 -13.57 -13.04 13.50
C ALA A 291 -12.19 -12.68 14.06
N ASN A 292 -11.77 -13.34 15.14
CA ASN A 292 -10.46 -13.11 15.75
C ASN A 292 -9.30 -13.61 14.88
N SER A 293 -9.53 -14.63 14.06
CA SER A 293 -8.53 -15.15 13.13
C SER A 293 -8.33 -14.25 11.90
N VAL A 294 -9.32 -13.41 11.58
CA VAL A 294 -9.27 -12.52 10.41
C VAL A 294 -8.44 -11.29 10.74
N LYS A 295 -7.50 -10.97 9.84
CA LYS A 295 -6.59 -9.81 9.94
C LYS A 295 -7.35 -8.49 9.78
N THR A 296 -6.87 -7.45 10.44
CA THR A 296 -7.37 -6.08 10.25
C THR A 296 -6.80 -5.44 8.98
N ALA A 297 -7.38 -4.34 8.53
CA ALA A 297 -6.88 -3.60 7.38
C ALA A 297 -5.40 -3.18 7.54
N LEU A 298 -4.99 -2.72 8.74
CA LEU A 298 -3.61 -2.32 9.00
C LEU A 298 -2.64 -3.51 8.96
N GLN A 299 -3.04 -4.64 9.52
CA GLN A 299 -2.26 -5.88 9.53
C GLN A 299 -2.11 -6.47 8.11
N SER A 300 -3.16 -6.37 7.29
CA SER A 300 -3.16 -6.90 5.92
C SER A 300 -2.10 -6.27 5.01
N VAL A 301 -1.60 -5.08 5.33
CA VAL A 301 -0.51 -4.46 4.54
C VAL A 301 0.75 -5.32 4.52
N GLU A 302 0.97 -6.11 5.57
CA GLU A 302 2.13 -6.99 5.70
C GLU A 302 1.96 -8.31 4.95
N ASP A 303 0.79 -8.59 4.35
CA ASP A 303 0.47 -9.86 3.69
C ASP A 303 1.43 -10.21 2.54
N LEU A 304 1.96 -9.20 1.85
CA LEU A 304 2.87 -9.35 0.72
C LEU A 304 4.35 -9.17 1.10
N PHE A 305 4.67 -9.02 2.40
CA PHE A 305 6.07 -9.01 2.82
C PHE A 305 6.66 -10.40 2.57
N PRO A 306 7.93 -10.51 2.12
CA PRO A 306 8.59 -11.80 1.85
C PRO A 306 8.44 -12.80 2.99
N ALA A 307 8.55 -12.34 4.25
CA ALA A 307 8.37 -13.19 5.43
C ALA A 307 6.98 -13.88 5.51
N ASN A 308 5.92 -13.20 5.04
CA ASN A 308 4.55 -13.72 5.05
C ASN A 308 4.17 -14.36 3.71
N LEU A 309 4.77 -13.90 2.62
CA LEU A 309 4.49 -14.36 1.26
C LEU A 309 5.17 -15.69 0.97
N MET A 310 6.43 -15.87 1.35
CA MET A 310 7.20 -17.08 1.07
C MET A 310 6.54 -18.33 1.67
N PRO A 311 6.12 -18.36 2.96
CA PRO A 311 5.38 -19.49 3.50
C PRO A 311 4.04 -19.74 2.80
N ALA A 312 3.34 -18.67 2.40
CA ALA A 312 2.07 -18.77 1.69
C ALA A 312 2.21 -19.33 0.26
N LEU A 313 3.40 -19.20 -0.35
CA LEU A 313 3.75 -19.79 -1.64
C LEU A 313 4.37 -21.18 -1.51
N GLY A 314 4.54 -21.71 -0.29
CA GLY A 314 5.25 -22.97 -0.04
C GLY A 314 6.77 -22.88 -0.28
N LEU A 315 7.31 -21.67 -0.41
CA LEU A 315 8.75 -21.43 -0.52
C LEU A 315 9.33 -21.39 0.89
N ALA A 316 10.15 -22.37 1.24
CA ALA A 316 10.84 -22.41 2.53
C ALA A 316 11.74 -21.18 2.69
N THR A 317 11.87 -20.67 3.92
CA THR A 317 12.86 -19.66 4.28
C THR A 317 14.24 -20.29 4.33
N GLU A 318 14.77 -20.66 3.16
CA GLU A 318 16.20 -20.89 3.05
C GLU A 318 16.88 -19.52 3.01
N ILE A 319 17.33 -19.08 4.18
CA ILE A 319 18.50 -18.21 4.25
C ILE A 319 19.61 -19.05 3.60
N ILE A 320 19.83 -18.84 2.31
CA ILE A 320 20.86 -19.53 1.54
C ILE A 320 22.20 -19.18 2.19
N ALA A 321 22.74 -20.10 2.99
CA ALA A 321 24.18 -20.20 3.17
C ALA A 321 24.79 -20.52 1.80
N PRO A 322 25.92 -19.92 1.43
CA PRO A 322 26.45 -19.99 0.07
C PRO A 322 27.16 -21.34 -0.12
N ASP A 323 26.41 -22.42 -0.28
CA ASP A 323 26.87 -23.65 -0.95
C ASP A 323 25.74 -24.68 -1.00
N GLN A 324 24.91 -24.60 -2.04
CA GLN A 324 24.29 -25.77 -2.69
C GLN A 324 23.54 -25.34 -3.96
N ASN A 325 24.09 -25.73 -5.12
CA ASN A 325 23.48 -25.53 -6.43
C ASN A 325 22.15 -26.29 -6.54
N PRO A 326 21.01 -25.63 -6.82
CA PRO A 326 19.70 -26.28 -7.03
C PRO A 326 19.55 -26.92 -8.42
N ALA A 327 20.62 -27.00 -9.21
CA ALA A 327 20.63 -27.51 -10.57
C ALA A 327 20.49 -29.06 -10.67
N SER A 328 20.40 -29.78 -9.55
CA SER A 328 20.24 -31.24 -9.54
C SER A 328 18.79 -31.74 -9.51
N SER A 329 17.80 -30.84 -9.48
CA SER A 329 16.38 -31.21 -9.38
C SER A 329 15.52 -30.83 -10.59
N ILE A 330 16.12 -30.45 -11.71
CA ILE A 330 15.40 -30.09 -12.94
C ILE A 330 15.60 -31.22 -13.95
N ASP A 331 14.57 -32.04 -14.13
CA ASP A 331 14.49 -33.05 -15.19
C ASP A 331 13.47 -32.57 -16.22
N VAL A 332 13.96 -31.94 -17.29
CA VAL A 332 13.14 -31.46 -18.41
C VAL A 332 13.79 -31.92 -19.71
N ASP A 333 13.01 -32.64 -20.52
CA ASP A 333 13.43 -33.21 -21.80
C ASP A 333 13.43 -32.13 -22.90
N GLU A 334 14.56 -31.44 -23.04
CA GLU A 334 14.76 -30.27 -23.93
C GLU A 334 14.60 -30.60 -25.42
N GLN A 335 14.60 -31.88 -25.81
CA GLN A 335 14.53 -32.30 -27.21
C GLN A 335 13.13 -32.21 -27.85
N LYS A 336 12.09 -31.91 -27.07
CA LYS A 336 10.71 -31.70 -27.58
C LYS A 336 10.35 -30.24 -27.84
N ILE A 337 11.21 -29.29 -27.47
CA ILE A 337 10.91 -27.85 -27.59
C ILE A 337 11.38 -27.30 -28.95
N ILE A 338 12.27 -28.01 -29.63
CA ILE A 338 12.83 -27.61 -30.93
C ILE A 338 12.05 -28.30 -32.06
N ASP A 339 10.75 -28.04 -32.19
CA ASP A 339 10.05 -28.29 -33.46
C ASP A 339 8.77 -27.47 -33.58
N LYS A 340 8.92 -26.15 -33.67
CA LYS A 340 8.11 -25.29 -34.53
C LYS A 340 8.64 -23.86 -34.51
N ASP A 341 9.43 -23.55 -35.51
CA ASP A 341 9.85 -22.20 -35.81
C ASP A 341 9.17 -21.75 -37.12
N LEU A 342 8.98 -20.42 -37.25
CA LEU A 342 8.68 -19.64 -38.48
C LEU A 342 7.19 -19.53 -38.90
N LEU A 343 6.55 -18.39 -39.18
CA LEU A 343 6.87 -16.95 -39.35
C LEU A 343 5.54 -16.17 -39.20
N ASP A 344 5.53 -14.96 -38.64
CA ASP A 344 5.29 -13.76 -39.46
C ASP A 344 5.57 -12.48 -38.65
N ALA A 345 6.24 -11.54 -39.31
CA ALA A 345 6.63 -10.25 -38.77
C ALA A 345 5.67 -9.16 -39.26
N ASN A 346 5.51 -8.13 -38.42
CA ASN A 346 5.01 -6.79 -38.73
C ASN A 346 3.49 -6.60 -38.97
N ASP A 347 2.79 -6.16 -37.92
CA ASP A 347 2.13 -4.84 -37.91
C ASP A 347 1.49 -4.58 -36.52
N PHE A 348 2.12 -3.74 -35.69
CA PHE A 348 1.49 -3.16 -34.51
C PHE A 348 1.71 -1.63 -34.53
N PRO A 349 0.67 -0.81 -34.31
CA PRO A 349 0.85 0.61 -34.10
C PRO A 349 1.46 0.85 -32.71
N ASN A 350 2.58 1.56 -32.69
CA ASN A 350 3.30 1.99 -31.50
C ASN A 350 2.43 2.88 -30.60
N ASP A 351 2.26 2.51 -29.33
CA ASP A 351 1.80 3.41 -28.27
C ASP A 351 3.02 3.99 -27.52
N CYS A 352 3.10 5.33 -27.52
CA CYS A 352 4.25 6.20 -27.26
C CYS A 352 4.93 6.16 -25.87
N ASP A 353 4.66 5.22 -24.98
CA ASP A 353 5.26 5.23 -23.64
C ASP A 353 6.27 4.08 -23.37
N GLU A 354 6.49 3.17 -24.33
CA GLU A 354 7.60 2.20 -24.30
C GLU A 354 8.92 2.73 -24.87
N ASP A 355 8.89 3.80 -25.67
CA ASP A 355 10.09 4.32 -26.35
C ASP A 355 11.15 4.86 -25.38
N TRP A 356 10.73 5.38 -24.21
CA TRP A 356 11.67 5.85 -23.18
C TRP A 356 12.50 4.72 -22.56
N LEU A 357 11.97 3.50 -22.53
CA LEU A 357 12.67 2.30 -22.03
C LEU A 357 13.51 1.65 -23.13
N ARG A 358 13.10 1.75 -24.40
CA ARG A 358 13.84 1.21 -25.54
C ARG A 358 15.07 2.04 -25.89
N ASP A 359 14.99 3.37 -25.83
CA ASP A 359 16.13 4.25 -26.14
C ASP A 359 17.31 4.07 -25.14
N ILE A 360 17.02 3.71 -23.89
CA ILE A 360 18.05 3.38 -22.88
C ILE A 360 18.74 2.05 -23.21
N ASN A 361 17.99 1.07 -23.73
CA ASN A 361 18.52 -0.25 -24.10
C ASN A 361 19.30 -0.23 -25.43
N PHE A 362 18.89 0.58 -26.42
CA PHE A 362 19.66 0.75 -27.66
C PHE A 362 20.98 1.50 -27.44
N SER A 363 20.98 2.49 -26.53
CA SER A 363 22.20 3.23 -26.17
C SER A 363 23.27 2.35 -25.50
N THR A 364 22.85 1.36 -24.72
CA THR A 364 23.74 0.43 -24.01
C THR A 364 24.20 -0.74 -24.90
N ALA A 365 23.38 -1.15 -25.87
CA ALA A 365 23.76 -2.14 -26.88
C ALA A 365 24.79 -1.58 -27.89
N ALA A 366 24.62 -0.34 -28.36
CA ALA A 366 25.56 0.30 -29.30
C ALA A 366 26.97 0.54 -28.69
N ALA A 367 27.07 0.66 -27.36
CA ALA A 367 28.35 0.78 -26.67
C ALA A 367 29.12 -0.56 -26.55
N LYS A 368 28.45 -1.72 -26.77
CA LYS A 368 29.07 -3.05 -26.73
C LYS A 368 29.66 -3.50 -28.06
N GLU A 369 29.17 -3.01 -29.21
CA GLU A 369 29.66 -3.43 -30.54
C GLU A 369 30.84 -2.58 -31.08
N GLY A 370 31.28 -1.53 -30.35
CA GLY A 370 32.30 -0.59 -30.84
C GLY A 370 33.77 -0.90 -30.51
N LYS A 371 34.10 -2.08 -29.97
CA LYS A 371 35.48 -2.43 -29.57
C LYS A 371 35.90 -3.79 -30.12
N ASP A 372 36.02 -3.89 -31.44
CA ASP A 372 36.99 -4.75 -32.11
C ASP A 372 37.04 -4.36 -33.60
N LEU A 373 38.01 -3.52 -33.97
CA LEU A 373 38.61 -3.47 -35.32
C LEU A 373 39.83 -2.53 -35.30
N VAL A 374 40.99 -3.14 -35.52
CA VAL A 374 42.32 -2.52 -35.58
C VAL A 374 42.66 -2.14 -37.03
N LEU A 375 43.18 -0.92 -37.20
CA LEU A 375 44.10 -0.38 -38.23
C LEU A 375 43.97 -0.82 -39.70
N GLY A 376 43.64 0.15 -40.56
CA GLY A 376 43.94 0.12 -42.00
C GLY A 376 43.90 1.55 -42.59
N ASN A 377 45.04 2.03 -43.06
CA ASN A 377 45.23 3.31 -43.74
C ASN A 377 44.42 3.41 -45.05
N GLU A 378 43.87 4.60 -45.39
CA GLU A 378 43.95 5.26 -46.72
C GLU A 378 43.13 6.58 -46.82
N VAL A 379 43.83 7.72 -46.72
CA VAL A 379 43.99 8.82 -47.70
C VAL A 379 42.84 9.27 -48.67
N PHE A 380 42.58 10.60 -48.68
CA PHE A 380 41.90 11.50 -49.67
C PHE A 380 40.41 11.21 -50.01
N CYS A 381 39.46 12.16 -50.08
CA CYS A 381 39.44 13.46 -50.75
C CYS A 381 38.16 14.25 -50.39
N GLY A 382 38.17 15.59 -50.38
CA GLY A 382 37.05 16.42 -49.92
C GLY A 382 35.94 16.70 -50.94
N ARG A 383 34.84 17.31 -50.46
CA ARG A 383 34.07 18.34 -51.17
C ARG A 383 33.06 19.03 -50.24
N ARG A 384 32.88 20.32 -50.52
CA ARG A 384 32.09 21.33 -49.81
C ARG A 384 30.60 21.27 -50.17
N HIS A 385 29.77 21.68 -49.20
CA HIS A 385 28.60 22.61 -49.29
C HIS A 385 27.39 22.24 -50.15
N PRO A 386 26.23 22.90 -49.96
CA PRO A 386 25.92 24.11 -49.16
C PRO A 386 25.65 23.87 -47.68
#